data_AF-A0A345DR35-F1
#
_entry.id   AF-A0A345DR35-F1
#
_cell.length_a   1.000
_cell.length_b   1.000
_cell.length_c   1.000
_cell.angle_alpha   90.00
_cell.angle_beta   90.00
_cell.angle_gamma   90.00
#
_symmetry.space_group_name_H-M   'P 1'
#
loop_
_entity.id
_entity.type
_entity.pdbx_description
1 polymer ?
#
loop_
_entity_poly.entity_id
_entity_poly.type
_entity_poly.pdbx_seq_one_letter_code
_entity_poly.pdbx_strand_id
1 'polypeptide(L)'
;MFKNYFNLFRRQKNIKVSYWYVNWFMANILFYFFIVCFNLQFIYFSSTSVIDIIFFIFLVIFDIIFFWSFFSNLFQTRKLIKIVKSSPISIINGALGTGKTLLMTYLSQIAKFDNVYSNYFINDEKIGVLGLNHLDFKNKKYKIPPNDSLILFDEIFLYINGTNPKENDKKFSGLKAYFLLCRQFDNNIVFAGQRINQNWVEYREIANMIIVPMQCIPPSIFFPYFKMKIGFFDDLDDYLTWKTETVKRTANGKRVRKKSNKDIGINFVKITIPLSIAMQYDSKYLKFVRDLKNDKVPSYIKQNWPSIVKKDITINELREMGMEHLLKNLGELEND
;
A
#
# COMPACT_ATOMS: atom_id res chain seq x y z
N MET A 1 35.09 20.77 -3.13
CA MET A 1 34.06 19.69 -3.05
C MET A 1 32.65 20.18 -2.68
N PHE A 2 32.44 20.94 -1.60
CA PHE A 2 31.07 21.28 -1.11
C PHE A 2 30.13 21.98 -2.11
N LYS A 3 30.63 22.76 -3.09
CA LYS A 3 29.79 23.43 -4.11
C LYS A 3 28.99 22.47 -5.01
N ASN A 4 29.46 21.23 -5.22
CA ASN A 4 28.73 20.26 -6.07
C ASN A 4 27.55 19.59 -5.35
N TYR A 5 27.60 19.45 -4.02
CA TYR A 5 26.47 18.89 -3.25
C TYR A 5 25.23 19.81 -3.30
N PHE A 6 25.43 21.13 -3.22
CA PHE A 6 24.34 22.10 -3.36
C PHE A 6 23.75 22.15 -4.78
N ASN A 7 24.55 21.95 -5.83
CA ASN A 7 24.05 21.89 -7.21
C ASN A 7 23.28 20.60 -7.52
N LEU A 8 23.57 19.50 -6.82
CA LEU A 8 22.74 18.28 -6.84
C LEU A 8 21.36 18.53 -6.23
N PHE A 9 21.29 19.19 -5.07
CA PHE A 9 20.01 19.64 -4.50
C PHE A 9 19.25 20.62 -5.41
N ARG A 10 19.96 21.55 -6.08
CA ARG A 10 19.35 22.57 -6.94
C ARG A 10 18.81 22.03 -8.28
N ARG A 11 19.21 20.81 -8.69
CA ARG A 11 18.66 20.12 -9.87
C ARG A 11 17.39 19.31 -9.58
N GLN A 12 17.05 19.04 -8.31
CA GLN A 12 15.71 18.54 -7.93
C GLN A 12 14.66 19.67 -7.92
N LYS A 13 14.55 20.43 -9.03
CA LYS A 13 13.49 21.42 -9.26
C LYS A 13 12.18 20.71 -9.63
N ASN A 14 11.58 20.04 -8.64
CA ASN A 14 10.15 19.77 -8.52
C ASN A 14 9.81 19.57 -7.03
N ILE A 15 10.13 20.59 -6.23
CA ILE A 15 9.97 20.57 -4.77
C ILE A 15 8.48 20.70 -4.41
N LYS A 16 7.74 19.58 -4.45
CA LYS A 16 6.48 19.39 -3.70
C LYS A 16 6.73 18.78 -2.30
N VAL A 17 7.93 18.96 -1.75
CA VAL A 17 8.34 18.46 -0.43
C VAL A 17 7.79 19.35 0.71
N SER A 18 7.38 20.58 0.43
CA SER A 18 7.48 21.69 1.38
C SER A 18 6.17 22.29 1.91
N TYR A 19 4.99 21.74 1.63
CA TYR A 19 3.74 22.26 2.22
C TYR A 19 3.16 21.34 3.30
N TRP A 20 2.59 20.18 2.97
CA TRP A 20 1.88 19.39 4.00
C TRP A 20 2.82 18.77 5.05
N TYR A 21 3.93 18.13 4.64
CA TYR A 21 4.85 17.52 5.60
C TYR A 21 5.59 18.58 6.42
N VAL A 22 5.99 19.70 5.82
CA VAL A 22 6.62 20.81 6.55
C VAL A 22 5.61 21.49 7.45
N ASN A 23 4.38 21.81 7.02
CA ASN A 23 3.40 22.45 7.89
C ASN A 23 2.92 21.51 9.01
N TRP A 24 2.79 20.21 8.78
CA TRP A 24 2.44 19.26 9.84
C TRP A 24 3.61 19.03 10.81
N PHE A 25 4.84 18.89 10.31
CA PHE A 25 6.05 18.79 11.16
C PHE A 25 6.31 20.08 11.94
N MET A 26 6.19 21.25 11.29
CA MET A 26 6.31 22.56 11.93
C MET A 26 5.15 22.83 12.89
N ALA A 27 3.90 22.43 12.60
CA ALA A 27 2.80 22.56 13.55
C ALA A 27 3.02 21.70 14.79
N ASN A 28 3.53 20.47 14.65
CA ASN A 28 3.88 19.63 15.80
C ASN A 28 5.13 20.13 16.55
N ILE A 29 6.13 20.69 15.85
CA ILE A 29 7.29 21.34 16.48
C ILE A 29 6.90 22.64 17.18
N LEU A 30 6.01 23.46 16.60
CA LEU A 30 5.47 24.67 17.21
C LEU A 30 4.58 24.33 18.39
N PHE A 31 3.77 23.27 18.31
CA PHE A 31 2.99 22.76 19.43
C PHE A 31 3.88 22.21 20.55
N TYR A 32 4.97 21.52 20.20
CA TYR A 32 5.98 21.06 21.16
C TYR A 32 6.76 22.24 21.78
N PHE A 33 7.17 23.22 20.98
CA PHE A 33 7.82 24.43 21.46
C PHE A 33 6.87 25.26 22.33
N PHE A 34 5.58 25.28 22.00
CA PHE A 34 4.51 25.87 22.83
C PHE A 34 4.35 25.11 24.14
N ILE A 35 4.31 23.77 24.15
CA ILE A 35 4.30 22.96 25.39
C ILE A 35 5.55 23.21 26.23
N VAL A 36 6.75 23.21 25.63
CA VAL A 36 8.00 23.47 26.34
C VAL A 36 8.03 24.91 26.90
N CYS A 37 7.59 25.91 26.14
CA CYS A 37 7.48 27.29 26.62
C CYS A 37 6.42 27.45 27.70
N PHE A 38 5.28 26.75 27.58
CA PHE A 38 4.23 26.72 28.58
C PHE A 38 4.70 26.04 29.88
N ASN A 39 5.46 24.95 29.78
CA ASN A 39 6.09 24.27 30.91
C ASN A 39 7.17 25.14 31.57
N LEU A 40 7.93 25.91 30.79
CA LEU A 40 8.89 26.90 31.31
C LEU A 40 8.18 28.10 31.96
N GLN A 41 7.06 28.57 31.42
CA GLN A 41 6.20 29.56 32.06
C GLN A 41 5.57 29.00 33.35
N PHE A 42 5.18 27.72 33.36
CA PHE A 42 4.71 27.03 34.56
C PHE A 42 5.82 27.03 35.63
N ILE A 43 7.05 26.60 35.30
CA ILE A 43 8.21 26.69 36.21
C ILE A 43 8.43 28.12 36.74
N TYR A 44 8.18 29.15 35.94
CA TYR A 44 8.37 30.56 36.32
C TYR A 44 7.23 31.12 37.20
N PHE A 45 6.00 30.60 37.08
CA PHE A 45 4.81 31.11 37.80
C PHE A 45 4.28 30.16 38.89
N SER A 46 4.68 28.90 38.91
CA SER A 46 4.24 27.93 39.91
C SER A 46 4.82 28.24 41.28
N SER A 47 3.98 28.15 42.29
CA SER A 47 4.42 28.06 43.69
C SER A 47 5.32 26.83 43.88
N THR A 48 6.12 26.80 44.94
CA THR A 48 6.93 25.64 45.32
C THR A 48 6.09 24.48 45.90
N SER A 49 4.95 24.16 45.29
CA SER A 49 4.09 23.06 45.73
C SER A 49 4.59 21.72 45.17
N VAL A 50 4.42 20.67 45.96
CA VAL A 50 4.78 19.30 45.54
C VAL A 50 3.91 18.84 44.34
N ILE A 51 2.70 19.39 44.20
CA ILE A 51 1.77 19.07 43.11
C ILE A 51 2.32 19.58 41.77
N ASP A 52 2.85 20.81 41.74
CA ASP A 52 3.43 21.41 40.53
C ASP A 52 4.64 20.61 40.03
N ILE A 53 5.49 20.13 40.95
CA ILE A 53 6.64 19.26 40.66
C ILE A 53 6.19 17.91 40.09
N ILE A 54 5.17 17.28 40.69
CA ILE A 54 4.63 16.00 40.20
C ILE A 54 4.03 16.15 38.79
N PHE A 55 3.29 17.23 38.55
CA PHE A 55 2.70 17.52 37.24
C PHE A 55 3.77 17.76 36.17
N PHE A 56 4.83 18.51 36.51
CA PHE A 56 5.97 18.70 35.61
C PHE A 56 6.68 17.37 35.26
N ILE A 57 6.96 16.52 36.24
CA ILE A 57 7.56 15.19 36.01
C ILE A 57 6.68 14.34 35.10
N PHE A 58 5.36 14.35 35.31
CA PHE A 58 4.40 13.64 34.46
C PHE A 58 4.45 14.14 33.01
N LEU A 59 4.48 15.45 32.78
CA LEU A 59 4.57 16.04 31.45
C LEU A 59 5.88 15.68 30.73
N VAL A 60 7.03 15.75 31.41
CA VAL A 60 8.32 15.35 30.83
C VAL A 60 8.34 13.87 30.44
N ILE A 61 7.79 12.99 31.28
CA ILE A 61 7.66 11.56 30.97
C ILE A 61 6.71 11.34 29.77
N PHE A 62 5.58 12.06 29.73
CA PHE A 62 4.63 12.01 28.62
C PHE A 62 5.28 12.44 27.29
N ASP A 63 6.03 13.55 27.29
CA ASP A 63 6.76 14.06 26.12
C ASP A 63 7.79 13.04 25.61
N ILE A 64 8.57 12.42 26.51
CA ILE A 64 9.55 11.38 26.15
C ILE A 64 8.85 10.16 25.49
N ILE A 65 7.73 9.70 26.06
CA ILE A 65 6.95 8.58 25.52
C ILE A 65 6.36 8.94 24.15
N PHE A 66 5.80 10.15 24.01
CA PHE A 66 5.24 10.65 22.76
C PHE A 66 6.30 10.76 21.66
N PHE A 67 7.46 11.35 21.97
CA PHE A 67 8.60 11.48 21.07
C PHE A 67 9.10 10.11 20.61
N TRP A 68 9.31 9.17 21.53
CA TRP A 68 9.74 7.81 21.19
C TRP A 68 8.73 7.09 20.28
N SER A 69 7.44 7.23 20.57
CA SER A 69 6.35 6.67 19.75
C SER A 69 6.35 7.26 18.33
N PHE A 70 6.50 8.58 18.21
CA PHE A 70 6.57 9.31 16.94
C PHE A 70 7.76 8.85 16.08
N PHE A 71 8.97 8.87 16.63
CA PHE A 71 10.17 8.45 15.90
C PHE A 71 10.11 6.98 15.52
N SER A 72 9.65 6.10 16.41
CA SER A 72 9.44 4.69 16.12
C SER A 72 8.54 4.50 14.89
N ASN A 73 7.37 5.15 14.86
CA ASN A 73 6.44 5.07 13.72
C ASN A 73 7.07 5.61 12.42
N LEU A 74 7.82 6.71 12.48
CA LEU A 74 8.52 7.30 11.34
C LEU A 74 9.62 6.37 10.79
N PHE A 75 10.39 5.71 11.65
CA PHE A 75 11.37 4.71 11.24
C PHE A 75 10.72 3.48 10.60
N GLN A 76 9.59 2.99 11.15
CA GLN A 76 8.84 1.86 10.59
C GLN A 76 8.26 2.22 9.21
N THR A 77 7.71 3.42 9.05
CA THR A 77 7.18 3.92 7.77
C THR A 77 8.30 4.06 6.72
N ARG A 78 9.47 4.58 7.10
CA ARG A 78 10.65 4.61 6.22
C ARG A 78 11.14 3.21 5.84
N LYS A 79 11.15 2.27 6.78
CA LYS A 79 11.50 0.86 6.52
C LYS A 79 10.52 0.23 5.51
N LEU A 80 9.21 0.46 5.66
CA LEU A 80 8.18 0.03 4.72
C LEU A 80 8.44 0.56 3.30
N ILE A 81 8.63 1.87 3.15
CA ILE A 81 8.86 2.50 1.84
C ILE A 81 10.14 1.94 1.18
N LYS A 82 11.22 1.78 1.95
CA LYS A 82 12.48 1.22 1.44
C LYS A 82 12.28 -0.21 0.92
N ILE A 83 11.60 -1.06 1.71
CA ILE A 83 11.32 -2.46 1.37
C ILE A 83 10.47 -2.56 0.08
N VAL A 84 9.41 -1.76 -0.04
CA VAL A 84 8.54 -1.77 -1.22
C VAL A 84 9.29 -1.26 -2.46
N LYS A 85 10.03 -0.13 -2.37
CA LYS A 85 10.87 0.36 -3.49
C LYS A 85 11.92 -0.67 -3.93
N SER A 86 12.50 -1.45 -3.01
CA SER A 86 13.48 -2.49 -3.38
C SER A 86 12.89 -3.75 -4.03
N SER A 87 11.56 -3.90 -4.09
CA SER A 87 10.89 -5.08 -4.65
C SER A 87 10.06 -4.70 -5.89
N PRO A 88 10.58 -4.93 -7.11
CA PRO A 88 9.86 -4.63 -8.35
C PRO A 88 8.51 -5.34 -8.47
N ILE A 89 8.39 -6.57 -7.95
CA ILE A 89 7.12 -7.31 -7.94
C ILE A 89 6.88 -7.89 -6.54
N SER A 90 5.78 -7.47 -5.93
CA SER A 90 5.35 -7.86 -4.59
C SER A 90 3.96 -8.49 -4.59
N ILE A 91 3.74 -9.49 -3.74
CA ILE A 91 2.41 -10.11 -3.55
C ILE A 91 1.93 -9.91 -2.11
N ILE A 92 0.86 -9.15 -1.92
CA ILE A 92 0.12 -9.08 -0.65
C ILE A 92 -0.86 -10.25 -0.58
N ASN A 93 -0.64 -11.17 0.36
CA ASN A 93 -1.49 -12.35 0.54
C ASN A 93 -2.15 -12.37 1.93
N GLY A 94 -3.44 -12.65 1.98
CA GLY A 94 -4.21 -12.71 3.22
C GLY A 94 -5.72 -12.81 2.99
N ALA A 95 -6.43 -13.34 3.97
CA ALA A 95 -7.88 -13.51 3.91
C ALA A 95 -8.65 -12.19 3.68
N LEU A 96 -9.94 -12.29 3.35
CA LEU A 96 -10.85 -11.16 3.35
C LEU A 96 -10.82 -10.43 4.72
N GLY A 97 -10.91 -9.11 4.71
CA GLY A 97 -10.88 -8.28 5.92
C GLY A 97 -9.51 -8.08 6.59
N THR A 98 -8.42 -8.69 6.11
CA THR A 98 -7.07 -8.53 6.71
C THR A 98 -6.42 -7.15 6.51
N GLY A 99 -7.00 -6.29 5.69
CA GLY A 99 -6.47 -4.95 5.40
C GLY A 99 -5.50 -4.86 4.21
N LYS A 100 -5.57 -5.80 3.25
CA LYS A 100 -4.76 -5.76 2.02
C LYS A 100 -4.90 -4.42 1.26
N THR A 101 -6.14 -4.06 0.93
CA THR A 101 -6.49 -2.81 0.23
C THR A 101 -6.10 -1.57 1.04
N LEU A 102 -6.28 -1.60 2.36
CA LEU A 102 -5.84 -0.54 3.28
C LEU A 102 -4.32 -0.34 3.23
N LEU A 103 -3.54 -1.43 3.19
CA LEU A 103 -2.09 -1.34 3.06
C LEU A 103 -1.68 -0.77 1.70
N MET A 104 -2.29 -1.22 0.60
CA MET A 104 -2.02 -0.66 -0.73
C MET A 104 -2.39 0.83 -0.84
N THR A 105 -3.53 1.23 -0.28
CA THR A 105 -3.97 2.65 -0.25
C THR A 105 -3.09 3.51 0.67
N TYR A 106 -2.51 2.91 1.71
CA TYR A 106 -1.49 3.60 2.50
C TYR A 106 -0.21 3.79 1.69
N LEU A 107 0.24 2.73 1.00
CA LEU A 107 1.43 2.77 0.14
C LEU A 107 1.33 3.79 -0.98
N SER A 108 0.20 3.94 -1.67
CA SER A 108 0.01 4.96 -2.73
C SER A 108 0.21 6.39 -2.24
N GLN A 109 0.01 6.66 -0.94
CA GLN A 109 0.15 8.00 -0.37
C GLN A 109 1.53 8.26 0.24
N ILE A 110 2.18 7.23 0.82
CA ILE A 110 3.47 7.40 1.50
C ILE A 110 4.68 7.08 0.62
N ALA A 111 4.52 6.20 -0.36
CA ALA A 111 5.62 5.77 -1.21
C ALA A 111 5.79 6.82 -2.31
N LYS A 112 6.90 7.56 -2.24
CA LYS A 112 7.22 8.65 -3.16
C LYS A 112 7.59 8.10 -4.53
N PHE A 113 6.58 7.81 -5.32
CA PHE A 113 6.66 7.49 -6.73
C PHE A 113 6.14 8.70 -7.52
N ASP A 114 6.80 9.04 -8.62
CA ASP A 114 6.35 10.11 -9.50
C ASP A 114 4.98 9.78 -10.15
N ASN A 115 4.68 8.49 -10.33
CA ASN A 115 3.43 8.00 -10.89
C ASN A 115 2.82 6.91 -10.00
N VAL A 116 1.50 6.97 -9.76
CA VAL A 116 0.80 5.96 -8.97
C VAL A 116 -0.48 5.54 -9.68
N TYR A 117 -0.68 4.23 -9.80
CA TYR A 117 -1.83 3.64 -10.48
C TYR A 117 -2.50 2.57 -9.62
N SER A 118 -3.82 2.43 -9.74
CA SER A 118 -4.55 1.28 -9.20
C SER A 118 -5.66 0.78 -10.12
N ASN A 119 -6.06 -0.49 -9.95
CA ASN A 119 -7.25 -1.08 -10.59
C ASN A 119 -8.53 -0.93 -9.74
N TYR A 120 -8.41 -0.36 -8.52
CA TYR A 120 -9.50 -0.14 -7.57
C TYR A 120 -9.55 1.32 -7.12
N PHE A 121 -10.76 1.82 -6.81
CA PHE A 121 -10.98 3.23 -6.46
C PHE A 121 -10.25 3.68 -5.20
N ILE A 122 -9.50 4.78 -5.36
CA ILE A 122 -8.91 5.58 -4.27
C ILE A 122 -9.21 7.06 -4.55
N ASN A 123 -9.79 7.76 -3.58
CA ASN A 123 -10.21 9.15 -3.68
C ASN A 123 -9.02 10.17 -3.63
N ASP A 124 -8.06 10.04 -4.55
CA ASP A 124 -6.99 11.02 -4.81
C ASP A 124 -6.87 11.24 -6.33
N GLU A 125 -6.89 12.50 -6.77
CA GLU A 125 -6.77 12.89 -8.18
C GLU A 125 -5.37 12.66 -8.77
N LYS A 126 -4.38 12.28 -7.96
CA LYS A 126 -3.04 11.91 -8.44
C LYS A 126 -2.92 10.44 -8.83
N ILE A 127 -3.90 9.61 -8.46
CA ILE A 127 -3.86 8.17 -8.69
C ILE A 127 -4.62 7.88 -9.99
N GLY A 128 -3.87 7.43 -11.00
CA GLY A 128 -4.41 7.02 -12.29
C GLY A 128 -5.07 5.64 -12.22
N VAL A 129 -5.99 5.37 -13.15
CA VAL A 129 -6.57 4.04 -13.31
C VAL A 129 -5.72 3.22 -14.27
N LEU A 130 -5.46 1.97 -13.90
CA LEU A 130 -4.72 1.02 -14.74
C LEU A 130 -5.24 -0.41 -14.57
N GLY A 131 -5.80 -0.96 -15.64
CA GLY A 131 -6.01 -2.40 -15.81
C GLY A 131 -4.80 -3.10 -16.46
N LEU A 132 -4.70 -4.42 -16.27
CA LEU A 132 -3.57 -5.25 -16.72
C LEU A 132 -3.19 -5.08 -18.20
N ASN A 133 -4.14 -4.73 -19.06
CA ASN A 133 -3.89 -4.57 -20.50
C ASN A 133 -2.85 -3.48 -20.80
N HIS A 134 -2.63 -2.54 -19.89
CA HIS A 134 -1.55 -1.55 -19.97
C HIS A 134 -0.13 -2.14 -19.83
N LEU A 135 -0.02 -3.34 -19.28
CA LEU A 135 1.25 -4.01 -19.03
C LEU A 135 1.56 -5.08 -20.09
N ASP A 136 0.63 -5.40 -21.00
CA ASP A 136 0.88 -6.38 -22.06
C ASP A 136 1.56 -5.72 -23.27
N PHE A 137 2.84 -6.01 -23.48
CA PHE A 137 3.60 -5.48 -24.62
C PHE A 137 3.07 -5.86 -26.02
N LYS A 138 2.27 -6.93 -26.15
CA LYS A 138 1.60 -7.25 -27.41
C LYS A 138 0.38 -6.35 -27.63
N ASN A 139 -0.20 -5.80 -26.57
CA ASN A 139 -1.33 -4.89 -26.65
C ASN A 139 -0.89 -3.44 -26.95
N LYS A 140 -0.69 -3.15 -28.24
CA LYS A 140 -0.28 -1.83 -28.75
C LYS A 140 -1.31 -0.70 -28.53
N LYS A 141 -2.52 -1.00 -28.03
CA LYS A 141 -3.59 -0.02 -27.79
C LYS A 141 -3.31 0.83 -26.54
N TYR A 142 -2.62 0.28 -25.55
CA TYR A 142 -2.34 0.95 -24.28
C TYR A 142 -0.89 1.43 -24.22
N LYS A 143 -0.67 2.57 -23.55
CA LYS A 143 0.68 3.03 -23.24
C LYS A 143 1.17 2.31 -22.00
N ILE A 144 2.38 1.77 -22.10
CA ILE A 144 3.15 1.25 -20.98
C ILE A 144 3.34 2.38 -19.95
N PRO A 145 3.24 2.11 -18.63
CA PRO A 145 3.50 3.10 -17.59
C PRO A 145 4.90 3.74 -17.71
N PRO A 146 5.03 5.04 -17.37
CA PRO A 146 6.34 5.68 -17.25
C PRO A 146 7.19 5.04 -16.14
N ASN A 147 8.46 5.42 -16.05
CA ASN A 147 9.36 4.98 -14.99
C ASN A 147 8.98 5.59 -13.62
N ASP A 148 9.50 5.02 -12.53
CA ASP A 148 9.15 5.33 -11.13
C ASP A 148 7.62 5.29 -10.90
N SER A 149 6.97 4.25 -11.42
CA SER A 149 5.55 3.97 -11.22
C SER A 149 5.31 2.93 -10.12
N LEU A 150 4.40 3.25 -9.20
CA LEU A 150 3.76 2.25 -8.32
C LEU A 150 2.43 1.81 -8.91
N ILE A 151 2.24 0.49 -9.07
CA ILE A 151 1.07 -0.10 -9.71
C ILE A 151 0.40 -1.08 -8.74
N LEU A 152 -0.85 -0.81 -8.38
CA LEU A 152 -1.57 -1.53 -7.33
C LEU A 152 -2.77 -2.31 -7.90
N PHE A 153 -2.71 -3.64 -7.83
CA PHE A 153 -3.80 -4.52 -8.26
C PHE A 153 -4.46 -5.20 -7.06
N ASP A 154 -5.71 -4.88 -6.76
CA ASP A 154 -6.55 -5.66 -5.85
C ASP A 154 -7.32 -6.75 -6.58
N GLU A 155 -7.58 -7.85 -5.86
CA GLU A 155 -8.28 -9.07 -6.30
C GLU A 155 -7.91 -9.54 -7.73
N ILE A 156 -6.60 -9.70 -7.95
CA ILE A 156 -5.97 -10.08 -9.23
C ILE A 156 -6.56 -11.35 -9.88
N PHE A 157 -7.12 -12.27 -9.08
CA PHE A 157 -7.75 -13.51 -9.56
C PHE A 157 -8.99 -13.28 -10.43
N LEU A 158 -9.60 -12.08 -10.38
CA LEU A 158 -10.70 -11.69 -11.26
C LEU A 158 -10.26 -11.47 -12.71
N TYR A 159 -8.96 -11.25 -12.93
CA TYR A 159 -8.40 -10.93 -14.24
C TYR A 159 -7.61 -12.10 -14.83
N ILE A 160 -6.83 -12.81 -14.01
CA ILE A 160 -5.97 -13.92 -14.44
C ILE A 160 -6.36 -15.19 -13.67
N ASN A 161 -6.69 -16.25 -14.40
CA ASN A 161 -7.09 -17.51 -13.78
C ASN A 161 -5.86 -18.31 -13.31
N GLY A 162 -5.61 -18.34 -12.00
CA GLY A 162 -4.43 -18.99 -11.42
C GLY A 162 -4.29 -20.50 -11.71
N THR A 163 -5.33 -21.19 -12.18
CA THR A 163 -5.32 -22.64 -12.44
C THR A 163 -5.16 -23.04 -13.91
N ASN A 164 -5.24 -22.10 -14.87
CA ASN A 164 -5.15 -22.41 -16.31
C ASN A 164 -4.07 -21.57 -17.04
N PRO A 165 -2.77 -21.91 -16.86
CA PRO A 165 -1.67 -21.13 -17.44
C PRO A 165 -1.67 -21.12 -18.98
N LYS A 166 -2.17 -22.19 -19.64
CA LYS A 166 -2.23 -22.27 -21.11
C LYS A 166 -3.20 -21.25 -21.72
N GLU A 167 -4.31 -20.95 -21.04
CA GLU A 167 -5.19 -19.87 -21.46
C GLU A 167 -4.62 -18.49 -21.14
N ASN A 168 -3.99 -18.32 -19.98
CA ASN A 168 -3.36 -17.05 -19.62
C ASN A 168 -2.23 -16.71 -20.62
N ASP A 169 -1.41 -17.66 -21.04
CA ASP A 169 -0.35 -17.41 -22.03
C ASP A 169 -0.89 -17.01 -23.41
N LYS A 170 -2.04 -17.56 -23.82
CA LYS A 170 -2.73 -17.07 -25.03
C LYS A 170 -3.23 -15.64 -24.85
N LYS A 171 -3.86 -15.33 -23.71
CA LYS A 171 -4.51 -14.04 -23.41
C LYS A 171 -3.54 -12.91 -23.04
N PHE A 172 -2.39 -13.23 -22.44
CA PHE A 172 -1.50 -12.29 -21.75
C PHE A 172 -0.01 -12.51 -22.04
N SER A 173 0.36 -13.03 -23.22
CA SER A 173 1.76 -13.42 -23.49
C SER A 173 2.77 -12.26 -23.45
N GLY A 174 2.36 -10.99 -23.47
CA GLY A 174 3.27 -9.86 -23.24
C GLY A 174 3.46 -9.50 -21.75
N LEU A 175 2.59 -9.93 -20.84
CA LEU A 175 2.74 -9.65 -19.39
C LEU A 175 4.03 -10.23 -18.82
N LYS A 176 4.40 -11.45 -19.22
CA LYS A 176 5.64 -12.12 -18.78
C LYS A 176 6.87 -11.25 -19.10
N ALA A 177 6.90 -10.65 -20.29
CA ALA A 177 7.97 -9.75 -20.69
C ALA A 177 7.97 -8.44 -19.86
N TYR A 178 6.81 -7.83 -19.59
CA TYR A 178 6.75 -6.66 -18.71
C TYR A 178 7.25 -6.97 -17.29
N PHE A 179 6.84 -8.11 -16.72
CA PHE A 179 7.28 -8.50 -15.37
C PHE A 179 8.79 -8.69 -15.28
N LEU A 180 9.41 -9.31 -16.29
CA LEU A 180 10.87 -9.45 -16.37
C LEU A 180 11.59 -8.10 -16.54
N LEU A 181 11.01 -7.16 -17.29
CA LEU A 181 11.60 -5.82 -17.51
C LEU A 181 11.20 -4.78 -16.45
N CYS A 182 10.30 -5.10 -15.51
CA CYS A 182 9.76 -4.15 -14.53
C CYS A 182 10.85 -3.44 -13.71
N ARG A 183 11.93 -4.17 -13.38
CA ARG A 183 13.13 -3.64 -12.72
C ARG A 183 13.93 -2.66 -13.58
N GLN A 184 13.92 -2.80 -14.91
CA GLN A 184 14.60 -1.88 -15.83
C GLN A 184 13.84 -0.56 -16.00
N PHE A 185 12.52 -0.57 -15.80
CA PHE A 185 11.69 0.64 -15.79
C PHE A 185 11.67 1.37 -14.44
N ASP A 186 12.33 0.83 -13.41
CA ASP A 186 12.21 1.31 -12.02
C ASP A 186 10.74 1.35 -11.54
N ASN A 187 9.94 0.36 -11.98
CA ASN A 187 8.53 0.24 -11.65
C ASN A 187 8.31 -0.84 -10.59
N ASN A 188 7.37 -0.58 -9.67
CA ASN A 188 6.99 -1.50 -8.60
C ASN A 188 5.52 -1.90 -8.74
N ILE A 189 5.25 -3.20 -8.86
CA ILE A 189 3.90 -3.76 -8.91
C ILE A 189 3.59 -4.45 -7.59
N VAL A 190 2.40 -4.18 -7.05
CA VAL A 190 1.86 -4.84 -5.86
C VAL A 190 0.55 -5.53 -6.23
N PHE A 191 0.53 -6.86 -6.17
CA PHE A 191 -0.65 -7.69 -6.39
C PHE A 191 -1.24 -8.13 -5.04
N ALA A 192 -2.52 -7.86 -4.78
CA ALA A 192 -3.23 -8.44 -3.66
C ALA A 192 -4.09 -9.64 -4.09
N GLY A 193 -4.04 -10.71 -3.29
CA GLY A 193 -4.83 -11.93 -3.46
C GLY A 193 -5.29 -12.52 -2.14
N GLN A 194 -6.35 -13.33 -2.17
CA GLN A 194 -6.90 -13.98 -0.97
C GLN A 194 -6.16 -15.26 -0.58
N ARG A 195 -5.72 -16.04 -1.57
CA ARG A 195 -4.95 -17.27 -1.40
C ARG A 195 -3.85 -17.33 -2.45
N ILE A 196 -2.66 -17.77 -2.03
CA ILE A 196 -1.50 -17.89 -2.92
C ILE A 196 -1.78 -18.77 -4.16
N ASN A 197 -2.57 -19.83 -4.06
CA ASN A 197 -2.90 -20.70 -5.20
C ASN A 197 -3.97 -20.12 -6.17
N GLN A 198 -4.60 -18.99 -5.85
CA GLN A 198 -5.44 -18.25 -6.82
C GLN A 198 -4.59 -17.36 -7.73
N ASN A 199 -3.33 -17.12 -7.37
CA ASN A 199 -2.39 -16.36 -8.17
C ASN A 199 -1.82 -17.23 -9.29
N TRP A 200 -1.67 -16.66 -10.49
CA TRP A 200 -0.99 -17.31 -11.62
C TRP A 200 0.44 -17.70 -11.22
N VAL A 201 0.87 -18.90 -11.62
CA VAL A 201 2.10 -19.53 -11.13
C VAL A 201 3.31 -18.68 -11.48
N GLU A 202 3.37 -18.19 -12.71
CA GLU A 202 4.55 -17.53 -13.24
C GLU A 202 4.87 -16.18 -12.58
N TYR A 203 3.87 -15.38 -12.17
CA TYR A 203 4.19 -14.18 -11.36
C TYR A 203 4.42 -14.49 -9.88
N ARG A 204 4.00 -15.66 -9.36
CA ARG A 204 4.42 -16.10 -8.02
C ARG A 204 5.90 -16.45 -7.96
N GLU A 205 6.42 -17.06 -9.02
CA GLU A 205 7.83 -17.43 -9.16
C GLU A 205 8.73 -16.21 -9.44
N ILE A 206 8.22 -15.20 -10.16
CA ILE A 206 8.95 -13.96 -10.46
C ILE A 206 8.87 -12.92 -9.32
N ALA A 207 7.88 -13.02 -8.42
CA ALA A 207 7.71 -12.07 -7.32
C ALA A 207 8.92 -12.07 -6.37
N ASN A 208 9.46 -10.87 -6.13
CA ASN A 208 10.65 -10.66 -5.29
C ASN A 208 10.32 -10.45 -3.80
N MET A 209 9.03 -10.53 -3.43
CA MET A 209 8.59 -10.38 -2.05
C MET A 209 7.15 -10.85 -1.86
N ILE A 210 6.90 -11.58 -0.77
CA ILE A 210 5.55 -11.82 -0.25
C ILE A 210 5.33 -10.96 1.00
N ILE A 211 4.21 -10.24 1.00
CA ILE A 211 3.77 -9.34 2.05
C ILE A 211 2.54 -9.95 2.73
N VAL A 212 2.55 -10.05 4.06
CA VAL A 212 1.43 -10.62 4.83
C VAL A 212 0.97 -9.63 5.90
N PRO A 213 -0.25 -9.05 5.77
CA PRO A 213 -0.92 -8.33 6.84
C PRO A 213 -1.28 -9.33 7.95
N MET A 214 -0.43 -9.46 8.96
CA MET A 214 -0.60 -10.46 10.03
C MET A 214 -1.69 -10.07 11.03
N GLN A 215 -1.84 -8.76 11.26
CA GLN A 215 -2.74 -8.20 12.24
C GLN A 215 -3.11 -6.79 11.80
N CYS A 216 -4.40 -6.50 11.74
CA CYS A 216 -4.93 -5.16 11.55
C CYS A 216 -5.88 -4.89 12.73
N ILE A 217 -5.49 -3.97 13.61
CA ILE A 217 -6.34 -3.52 14.73
C ILE A 217 -7.10 -2.28 14.24
N PRO A 218 -8.44 -2.26 14.30
CA PRO A 218 -9.23 -1.11 13.91
C PRO A 218 -9.00 0.11 14.82
N PRO A 219 -9.30 1.34 14.35
CA PRO A 219 -9.26 2.53 15.17
C PRO A 219 -10.29 2.47 16.30
N SER A 220 -10.06 3.28 17.34
CA SER A 220 -11.04 3.55 18.41
C SER A 220 -11.35 5.05 18.46
N ILE A 221 -12.38 5.42 19.22
CA ILE A 221 -12.82 6.82 19.38
C ILE A 221 -11.64 7.73 19.80
N PHE A 222 -10.77 7.26 20.69
CA PHE A 222 -9.59 7.99 21.17
C PHE A 222 -8.36 7.88 20.25
N PHE A 223 -8.35 6.92 19.33
CA PHE A 223 -7.21 6.63 18.45
C PHE A 223 -7.71 6.41 17.02
N PRO A 224 -7.88 7.48 16.21
CA PRO A 224 -8.44 7.42 14.86
C PRO A 224 -7.41 6.93 13.82
N TYR A 225 -6.73 5.82 14.13
CA TYR A 225 -5.77 5.16 13.26
C TYR A 225 -5.77 3.64 13.48
N PHE A 226 -5.64 2.88 12.39
CA PHE A 226 -5.42 1.44 12.43
C PHE A 226 -3.98 1.16 12.89
N LYS A 227 -3.77 0.08 13.65
CA LYS A 227 -2.43 -0.45 13.95
C LYS A 227 -2.24 -1.74 13.14
N MET A 228 -1.30 -1.74 12.19
CA MET A 228 -1.05 -2.90 11.32
C MET A 228 0.34 -3.48 11.57
N LYS A 229 0.42 -4.81 11.72
CA LYS A 229 1.66 -5.58 11.73
C LYS A 229 1.79 -6.33 10.41
N ILE A 230 2.88 -6.09 9.70
CA ILE A 230 3.17 -6.66 8.38
C ILE A 230 4.40 -7.55 8.50
N GLY A 231 4.35 -8.73 7.91
CA GLY A 231 5.52 -9.59 7.66
C GLY A 231 5.93 -9.51 6.19
N PHE A 232 7.23 -9.52 5.94
CA PHE A 232 7.87 -9.57 4.63
C PHE A 232 8.71 -10.84 4.54
N PHE A 233 8.53 -11.57 3.44
CA PHE A 233 9.24 -12.79 3.08
C PHE A 233 9.88 -12.56 1.72
N ASP A 234 11.15 -12.93 1.56
CA ASP A 234 11.90 -12.58 0.35
C ASP A 234 11.51 -13.49 -0.83
N ASP A 235 11.03 -14.71 -0.56
CA ASP A 235 10.47 -15.62 -1.57
C ASP A 235 9.21 -16.40 -1.09
N LEU A 236 8.75 -17.32 -1.95
CA LEU A 236 7.59 -18.18 -1.71
C LEU A 236 7.87 -19.31 -0.70
N ASP A 237 9.08 -19.84 -0.66
CA ASP A 237 9.44 -20.99 0.17
C ASP A 237 9.63 -20.58 1.63
N ASP A 238 10.17 -19.38 1.89
CA ASP A 238 10.17 -18.73 3.20
C ASP A 238 8.75 -18.57 3.75
N TYR A 239 7.83 -18.07 2.92
CA TYR A 239 6.43 -17.89 3.29
C TYR A 239 5.72 -19.24 3.56
N LEU A 240 5.94 -20.26 2.71
CA LEU A 240 5.37 -21.60 2.89
C LEU A 240 5.96 -22.32 4.12
N THR A 241 7.26 -22.18 4.35
CA THR A 241 7.95 -22.68 5.54
C THR A 241 7.37 -22.02 6.79
N TRP A 242 7.30 -20.69 6.85
CA TRP A 242 6.67 -19.97 7.96
C TRP A 242 5.22 -20.42 8.19
N LYS A 243 4.42 -20.55 7.13
CA LYS A 243 3.01 -20.97 7.23
C LYS A 243 2.87 -22.40 7.75
N THR A 244 3.72 -23.33 7.32
CA THR A 244 3.67 -24.72 7.81
C THR A 244 4.19 -24.82 9.25
N GLU A 245 5.31 -24.17 9.56
CA GLU A 245 5.93 -24.17 10.89
C GLU A 245 5.06 -23.51 11.97
N THR A 246 4.41 -22.37 11.67
CA THR A 246 3.47 -21.72 12.61
C THR A 246 2.19 -22.51 12.86
N VAL A 247 1.86 -23.46 11.98
CA VAL A 247 0.69 -24.34 12.09
C VAL A 247 1.03 -25.69 12.75
N LYS A 248 2.32 -26.04 12.93
CA LYS A 248 2.75 -27.24 13.67
C LYS A 248 2.25 -27.21 15.14
N ARG A 249 1.16 -27.95 15.40
CA ARG A 249 0.70 -28.30 16.75
C ARG A 249 1.56 -29.43 17.31
N THR A 250 1.76 -29.51 18.63
CA THR A 250 2.23 -30.76 19.24
C THR A 250 1.20 -31.86 19.08
N ALA A 251 1.60 -33.13 19.26
CA ALA A 251 0.69 -34.25 19.40
C ALA A 251 -0.40 -34.01 20.47
N ASN A 252 -0.10 -33.19 21.50
CA ASN A 252 -1.03 -32.82 22.58
C ASN A 252 -1.78 -31.50 22.29
N GLY A 253 -1.95 -31.11 21.02
CA GLY A 253 -2.78 -29.98 20.58
C GLY A 253 -2.28 -28.56 20.92
N LYS A 254 -1.25 -28.42 21.77
CA LYS A 254 -0.67 -27.12 22.12
C LYS A 254 0.16 -26.56 20.96
N ARG A 255 0.05 -25.24 20.69
CA ARG A 255 0.93 -24.54 19.73
C ARG A 255 2.37 -24.62 20.21
N VAL A 256 3.28 -25.13 19.39
CA VAL A 256 4.71 -25.06 19.67
C VAL A 256 5.16 -23.61 19.53
N ARG A 257 5.61 -22.97 20.62
CA ARG A 257 6.45 -21.77 20.52
C ARG A 257 7.81 -22.23 20.00
N LYS A 258 8.16 -21.93 18.74
CA LYS A 258 9.48 -22.27 18.19
C LYS A 258 10.09 -21.17 17.34
N LYS A 259 11.41 -21.06 17.52
CA LYS A 259 12.41 -20.16 16.92
C LYS A 259 12.06 -18.67 16.95
N SER A 260 13.09 -17.84 17.10
CA SER A 260 12.90 -16.40 17.12
C SER A 260 12.46 -15.93 15.74
N ASN A 261 11.69 -14.85 15.69
CA ASN A 261 11.28 -14.22 14.44
C ASN A 261 12.46 -13.79 13.54
N LYS A 262 13.68 -13.67 14.08
CA LYS A 262 14.92 -13.44 13.31
C LYS A 262 15.48 -14.72 12.67
N ASP A 263 15.23 -15.88 13.26
CA ASP A 263 15.85 -17.16 12.85
C ASP A 263 15.26 -17.71 11.54
N ILE A 264 14.14 -17.13 11.08
CA ILE A 264 13.44 -17.44 9.83
C ILE A 264 13.58 -16.24 8.84
N GLY A 265 14.53 -15.33 9.05
CA GLY A 265 14.77 -14.15 8.19
C GLY A 265 13.68 -13.05 8.19
N ILE A 266 12.51 -13.32 8.75
CA ILE A 266 11.29 -12.51 8.53
C ILE A 266 11.45 -11.07 9.01
N ASN A 267 11.36 -10.15 8.06
CA ASN A 267 11.28 -8.73 8.35
C ASN A 267 9.86 -8.36 8.80
N PHE A 268 9.72 -7.89 10.04
CA PHE A 268 8.48 -7.27 10.50
C PHE A 268 8.54 -5.75 10.43
N VAL A 269 7.40 -5.15 10.10
CA VAL A 269 7.14 -3.71 10.24
C VAL A 269 5.82 -3.52 10.99
N LYS A 270 5.78 -2.55 11.91
CA LYS A 270 4.56 -2.10 12.59
C LYS A 270 4.28 -0.66 12.19
N ILE A 271 3.14 -0.41 11.55
CA ILE A 271 2.73 0.92 11.09
C ILE A 271 1.41 1.35 11.75
N THR A 272 1.19 2.66 11.80
CA THR A 272 -0.14 3.24 12.05
C THR A 272 -0.68 3.86 10.77
N ILE A 273 -1.92 3.54 10.40
CA ILE A 273 -2.59 4.10 9.22
C ILE A 273 -3.76 4.97 9.70
N PRO A 274 -3.74 6.31 9.50
CA PRO A 274 -4.86 7.19 9.86
C PRO A 274 -6.18 6.75 9.24
N LEU A 275 -7.29 6.92 9.97
CA LEU A 275 -8.64 6.65 9.48
C LEU A 275 -8.97 7.48 8.22
N SER A 276 -8.45 8.70 8.12
CA SER A 276 -8.57 9.56 6.93
C SER A 276 -7.97 8.97 5.65
N ILE A 277 -7.04 8.00 5.76
CA ILE A 277 -6.49 7.24 4.62
C ILE A 277 -7.41 6.06 4.30
N ALA A 278 -7.88 5.36 5.33
CA ALA A 278 -8.81 4.24 5.18
C ALA A 278 -10.14 4.67 4.52
N MET A 279 -10.58 5.90 4.76
CA MET A 279 -11.78 6.49 4.15
C MET A 279 -11.61 6.89 2.68
N GLN A 280 -10.41 6.81 2.09
CA GLN A 280 -10.20 7.19 0.69
C GLN A 280 -10.52 6.08 -0.31
N TYR A 281 -10.38 4.81 0.05
CA TYR A 281 -10.70 3.72 -0.86
C TYR A 281 -12.10 3.16 -0.59
N ASP A 282 -12.82 2.79 -1.64
CA ASP A 282 -14.12 2.16 -1.49
C ASP A 282 -13.98 0.63 -1.52
N SER A 283 -14.25 -0.01 -0.38
CA SER A 283 -14.33 -1.47 -0.28
C SER A 283 -15.52 -2.06 -1.04
N LYS A 284 -16.50 -1.23 -1.41
CA LYS A 284 -17.60 -1.56 -2.31
C LYS A 284 -17.32 -1.12 -3.74
N TYR A 285 -16.09 -0.76 -4.12
CA TYR A 285 -15.80 -0.39 -5.51
C TYR A 285 -16.27 -1.49 -6.48
N LEU A 286 -15.91 -2.77 -6.24
CA LEU A 286 -16.39 -3.92 -7.03
C LEU A 286 -17.93 -4.11 -7.04
N LYS A 287 -18.72 -3.29 -6.36
CA LYS A 287 -20.18 -3.21 -6.55
C LYS A 287 -20.54 -2.68 -7.95
N PHE A 288 -19.65 -1.90 -8.61
CA PHE A 288 -19.86 -1.57 -10.03
C PHE A 288 -19.94 -2.82 -10.91
N VAL A 289 -19.30 -3.94 -10.54
CA VAL A 289 -19.41 -5.22 -11.26
C VAL A 289 -20.82 -5.81 -11.17
N ARG A 290 -21.49 -5.63 -10.03
CA ARG A 290 -22.90 -5.99 -9.87
C ARG A 290 -23.80 -5.03 -10.65
N ASP A 291 -23.45 -3.76 -10.69
CA ASP A 291 -24.29 -2.73 -11.32
C ASP A 291 -24.14 -2.73 -12.87
N LEU A 292 -22.97 -3.12 -13.40
CA LEU A 292 -22.74 -3.51 -14.81
C LEU A 292 -23.69 -4.63 -15.24
N LYS A 293 -23.79 -5.71 -14.46
CA LYS A 293 -24.71 -6.83 -14.71
C LYS A 293 -26.21 -6.47 -14.66
N ASN A 294 -26.55 -5.24 -14.28
CA ASN A 294 -27.92 -4.76 -14.16
C ASN A 294 -28.25 -3.60 -15.13
N ASP A 295 -27.50 -3.52 -16.23
CA ASP A 295 -27.94 -2.91 -17.49
C ASP A 295 -28.35 -1.42 -17.44
N LYS A 296 -27.50 -0.56 -16.84
CA LYS A 296 -27.45 0.88 -17.16
C LYS A 296 -26.07 1.48 -16.95
N VAL A 297 -25.38 1.89 -18.02
CA VAL A 297 -24.40 2.98 -17.92
C VAL A 297 -24.19 3.81 -19.22
N PRO A 298 -24.25 5.16 -19.17
CA PRO A 298 -23.73 6.11 -20.17
C PRO A 298 -22.39 6.81 -19.76
N SER A 299 -21.81 7.69 -20.60
CA SER A 299 -20.37 8.08 -20.65
C SER A 299 -20.03 9.54 -20.17
N TYR A 300 -18.81 10.13 -20.18
CA TYR A 300 -17.57 9.97 -21.00
C TYR A 300 -16.21 10.37 -20.34
N ILE A 301 -15.14 9.72 -20.87
CA ILE A 301 -13.69 10.05 -21.02
C ILE A 301 -12.76 9.91 -19.79
N LYS A 302 -11.59 9.29 -20.06
CA LYS A 302 -10.38 9.07 -19.25
C LYS A 302 -10.19 10.06 -18.08
N GLN A 303 -10.27 9.53 -16.86
CA GLN A 303 -10.33 10.33 -15.63
C GLN A 303 -9.62 9.64 -14.45
N ASN A 304 -9.26 10.41 -13.43
CA ASN A 304 -8.76 9.89 -12.16
C ASN A 304 -9.94 9.35 -11.33
N TRP A 305 -9.65 8.54 -10.32
CA TRP A 305 -10.67 7.91 -9.47
C TRP A 305 -11.75 8.86 -8.92
N PRO A 306 -11.44 10.04 -8.32
CA PRO A 306 -12.47 10.96 -7.81
C PRO A 306 -13.45 11.49 -8.86
N SER A 307 -12.99 11.56 -10.12
CA SER A 307 -13.81 11.96 -11.26
C SER A 307 -14.60 10.79 -11.86
N ILE A 308 -14.07 9.56 -11.74
CA ILE A 308 -14.76 8.31 -12.11
C ILE A 308 -15.94 8.01 -11.20
N VAL A 309 -15.82 8.12 -9.86
CA VAL A 309 -16.94 7.81 -8.93
C VAL A 309 -18.01 8.90 -8.88
N LYS A 310 -17.78 10.06 -9.52
CA LYS A 310 -18.79 11.13 -9.69
C LYS A 310 -19.59 11.02 -10.99
N LYS A 311 -19.33 10.00 -11.81
CA LYS A 311 -20.03 9.72 -13.07
C LYS A 311 -20.38 8.23 -13.12
N ASP A 312 -21.37 7.88 -13.93
CA ASP A 312 -21.54 6.50 -14.34
C ASP A 312 -20.49 6.18 -15.44
N ILE A 313 -19.89 4.98 -15.45
CA ILE A 313 -18.78 4.55 -16.35
C ILE A 313 -19.23 3.48 -17.37
N THR A 314 -19.12 3.72 -18.68
CA THR A 314 -19.50 2.72 -19.69
C THR A 314 -18.55 1.53 -19.77
N ILE A 315 -19.06 0.41 -20.32
CA ILE A 315 -18.25 -0.75 -20.74
C ILE A 315 -17.10 -0.31 -21.65
N ASN A 316 -17.33 0.62 -22.60
CA ASN A 316 -16.27 1.08 -23.51
C ASN A 316 -15.18 1.90 -22.81
N GLU A 317 -15.52 2.73 -21.82
CA GLU A 317 -14.52 3.43 -21.01
C GLU A 317 -13.73 2.48 -20.12
N LEU A 318 -14.38 1.44 -19.56
CA LEU A 318 -13.67 0.37 -18.86
C LEU A 318 -12.73 -0.41 -19.81
N ARG A 319 -13.11 -0.60 -21.08
CA ARG A 319 -12.17 -1.07 -22.11
C ARG A 319 -11.00 -0.08 -22.26
N GLU A 320 -11.24 1.22 -22.42
CA GLU A 320 -10.17 2.25 -22.51
C GLU A 320 -9.28 2.37 -21.25
N MET A 321 -9.78 1.96 -20.08
CA MET A 321 -9.01 1.83 -18.83
C MET A 321 -8.20 0.52 -18.76
N GLY A 322 -8.22 -0.30 -19.81
CA GLY A 322 -7.48 -1.55 -19.90
C GLY A 322 -8.07 -2.67 -19.05
N MET A 323 -9.38 -2.62 -18.77
CA MET A 323 -10.13 -3.60 -17.98
C MET A 323 -10.85 -4.64 -18.86
N GLU A 324 -10.49 -4.74 -20.15
CA GLU A 324 -11.17 -5.58 -21.15
C GLU A 324 -11.24 -7.05 -20.72
N HIS A 325 -10.19 -7.58 -20.08
CA HIS A 325 -10.20 -8.97 -19.61
C HIS A 325 -11.05 -9.18 -18.34
N LEU A 326 -11.22 -8.17 -17.49
CA LEU A 326 -12.18 -8.23 -16.39
C LEU A 326 -13.61 -8.34 -16.97
N LEU A 327 -13.93 -7.50 -17.95
CA LEU A 327 -15.22 -7.52 -18.64
C LEU A 327 -15.49 -8.85 -19.36
N LYS A 328 -14.49 -9.40 -20.10
CA LYS A 328 -14.60 -10.75 -20.72
C LYS A 328 -14.85 -11.84 -19.67
N ASN A 329 -14.12 -11.83 -18.54
CA ASN A 329 -14.29 -12.82 -17.47
C ASN A 329 -15.64 -12.71 -16.74
N LEU A 330 -16.32 -11.56 -16.81
CA LEU A 330 -17.64 -11.33 -16.20
C LEU A 330 -18.82 -11.72 -17.10
N GLY A 331 -18.57 -11.90 -18.41
CA GLY A 331 -19.58 -12.17 -19.44
C GLY A 331 -20.06 -10.95 -20.20
N GLU A 332 -19.47 -9.77 -19.97
CA GLU A 332 -19.90 -8.47 -20.55
C GLU A 332 -19.33 -8.21 -21.95
N LEU A 333 -18.60 -9.16 -22.52
CA LEU A 333 -17.93 -9.06 -23.82
C LEU A 333 -17.94 -10.44 -24.49
N GLU A 334 -18.38 -10.48 -25.73
CA GLU A 334 -18.29 -11.70 -26.55
C GLU A 334 -16.83 -12.10 -26.80
N ASN A 335 -16.63 -13.40 -27.04
CA ASN A 335 -15.33 -13.93 -27.41
C ASN A 335 -15.08 -13.72 -28.90
N ASP A 336 -14.39 -12.63 -29.25
CA ASP A 336 -13.65 -12.52 -30.52
C ASP A 336 -12.65 -13.68 -30.68
#